data_AF-A0A2J0LGF0-F1
#
_entry.id   AF-A0A2J0LGF0-F1
#
_cell.length_a   1.000
_cell.length_b   1.000
_cell.length_c   1.000
_cell.angle_alpha   90.00
_cell.angle_beta   90.00
_cell.angle_gamma   90.00
#
_symmetry.space_group_name_H-M   'P 1'
#
loop_
_entity.id
_entity.type
_entity.pdbx_description
1 polymer ?
#
loop_
_entity_poly.entity_id
_entity_poly.type
_entity_poly.pdbx_seq_one_letter_code
_entity_poly.pdbx_strand_id
1 'polypeptide(L)' 'MAKNVTRTGSVRRRDQVWNSRNKRWTKRKTETGRFMDQKADKKPFRSVRKK' A
#
# COMPACT_ATOMS: atom_id res chain seq x y z
N MET A 1 6.59 -31.80 2.98
CA MET A 1 6.74 -30.42 3.49
C MET A 1 5.68 -29.52 2.87
N ALA A 2 4.59 -29.22 3.60
CA ALA A 2 3.60 -28.25 3.12
C ALA A 2 4.16 -26.83 3.32
N LYS A 3 4.52 -26.16 2.22
CA LYS A 3 4.88 -24.74 2.25
C LYS A 3 3.62 -23.94 2.56
N ASN A 4 3.42 -23.63 3.83
CA ASN A 4 2.47 -22.60 4.25
C ASN A 4 2.88 -21.28 3.58
N VAL A 5 2.25 -20.94 2.45
CA VAL A 5 2.36 -19.61 1.83
C VAL A 5 1.50 -18.66 2.65
N THR A 6 1.89 -18.44 3.90
CA THR A 6 1.31 -17.37 4.69
C THR A 6 1.78 -16.06 4.06
N ARG A 7 0.83 -15.24 3.64
CA ARG A 7 1.06 -13.92 3.05
C ARG A 7 1.67 -13.04 4.15
N THR A 8 2.99 -13.08 4.28
CA THR A 8 3.75 -12.51 5.40
C THR A 8 3.48 -11.01 5.48
N GLY A 9 2.57 -10.64 6.39
CA GLY A 9 2.36 -9.30 6.94
C GLY A 9 2.05 -8.20 5.94
N SER A 10 0.96 -7.46 6.19
CA SER A 10 0.81 -6.08 5.74
C SER A 10 2.18 -5.39 5.67
N VAL A 11 2.55 -4.81 4.53
CA VAL A 11 3.90 -4.24 4.38
C VAL A 11 4.13 -3.19 5.47
N ARG A 12 4.81 -3.54 6.56
CA ARG A 12 4.95 -2.69 7.76
C ARG A 12 5.66 -1.37 7.46
N ARG A 13 6.45 -1.35 6.39
CA ARG A 13 7.21 -0.19 5.90
C ARG A 13 6.46 0.67 4.86
N ARG A 14 5.20 0.35 4.56
CA ARG A 14 4.41 1.05 3.53
C ARG A 14 2.99 1.32 4.00
N ASP A 15 2.59 2.58 3.82
CA ASP A 15 1.20 2.99 3.93
C ASP A 15 0.66 3.31 2.54
N GLN A 16 -0.64 3.38 2.42
CA GLN A 16 -1.31 4.05 1.31
C GLN A 16 -2.17 5.19 1.81
N VAL A 17 -2.22 6.25 1.01
CA VAL A 17 -3.04 7.44 1.25
C VAL A 17 -3.98 7.68 0.08
N TRP A 18 -5.18 8.16 0.37
CA TRP A 18 -6.13 8.59 -0.64
C TRP A 18 -5.78 9.99 -1.14
N ASN A 19 -5.71 10.16 -2.45
CA ASN A 19 -5.59 11.47 -3.09
C ASN A 19 -6.97 11.92 -3.58
N SER A 20 -7.54 12.93 -2.91
CA SER A 20 -8.87 13.48 -3.23
C SER A 20 -8.95 14.17 -4.60
N ARG A 21 -7.83 14.65 -5.14
CA ARG A 21 -7.78 15.39 -6.41
C ARG A 21 -8.04 14.49 -7.61
N ASN A 22 -7.41 13.32 -7.63
CA ASN A 22 -7.52 12.36 -8.74
C ASN A 22 -8.23 11.06 -8.36
N LYS A 23 -8.73 10.98 -7.12
CA LYS A 23 -9.51 9.87 -6.59
C LYS A 23 -8.79 8.53 -6.72
N ARG A 24 -7.50 8.50 -6.37
CA ARG A 24 -6.64 7.31 -6.47
C ARG A 24 -5.81 7.10 -5.20
N TRP A 25 -5.37 5.87 -5.00
CA TRP A 25 -4.53 5.49 -3.87
C TRP A 25 -3.05 5.59 -4.22
N THR A 26 -2.25 6.17 -3.34
CA THR A 26 -0.81 6.33 -3.52
C THR A 26 -0.06 5.62 -2.39
N LYS A 27 0.91 4.77 -2.73
CA LYS A 27 1.84 4.17 -1.76
C LYS A 27 2.82 5.20 -1.25
N ARG A 28 3.03 5.20 0.06
CA ARG A 28 4.00 6.04 0.76
C ARG A 28 4.93 5.17 1.60
N LYS A 29 6.24 5.44 1.58
CA LYS A 29 7.19 4.81 2.49
C LYS A 29 7.00 5.41 3.89
N THR A 30 6.74 4.57 4.89
CA THR A 30 6.42 5.04 6.26
C THR A 30 7.57 5.76 6.94
N GLU A 31 8.80 5.27 6.74
CA GLU A 31 10.01 5.78 7.39
C GLU A 31 10.42 7.16 6.89
N THR A 32 10.15 7.47 5.62
CA THR A 32 10.64 8.70 4.96
C THR A 32 9.52 9.64 4.52
N GLY A 33 8.27 9.20 4.55
CA GLY A 33 7.13 9.96 4.02
C GLY A 33 7.09 10.08 2.49
N ARG A 34 8.07 9.55 1.75
CA ARG A 34 8.15 9.67 0.30
C ARG A 34 7.02 8.90 -0.40
N PHE A 35 6.41 9.53 -1.41
CA PHE A 35 5.52 8.86 -2.34
C PHE A 35 6.33 7.98 -3.29
N MET A 36 5.81 6.78 -3.59
CA MET A 36 6.52 5.82 -4.44
C MET A 36 5.74 5.50 -5.70
N ASP A 37 4.46 5.18 -5.55
CA ASP A 37 3.67 4.60 -6.63
C ASP A 37 2.21 4.98 -6.48
N GLN A 38 1.58 5.37 -7.58
CA GLN A 38 0.16 5.71 -7.64
C GLN A 38 -0.59 4.61 -8.36
N LYS A 39 -1.69 4.16 -7.78
CA LYS A 39 -2.51 3.15 -8.41
C LYS A 39 -3.24 3.70 -9.63
N ALA A 40 -3.33 2.85 -10.66
CA ALA A 40 -4.11 3.14 -11.85
C ALA A 40 -5.62 3.13 -11.58
N ASP A 41 -6.09 2.23 -10.72
CA ASP A 41 -7.49 2.11 -10.34
C ASP A 41 -7.83 2.94 -9.08
N LYS A 42 -9.13 3.07 -8.79
CA LYS A 42 -9.65 3.82 -7.65
C LYS A 42 -9.68 3.01 -6.34
N LYS A 43 -9.30 1.73 -6.38
CA LYS A 43 -9.36 0.82 -5.23
C LYS A 43 -8.04 0.89 -4.44
N PRO A 44 -8.04 0.61 -3.13
CA PRO A 44 -6.79 0.53 -2.38
C PRO A 44 -5.90 -0.62 -2.88
N PHE A 45 -4.60 -0.55 -2.57
CA PHE A 45 -3.68 -1.68 -2.68
C PHE A 45 -4.07 -2.76 -1.66
N ARG A 46 -4.22 -4.01 -2.12
CA ARG A 46 -4.78 -5.11 -1.31
C ARG A 46 -3.94 -5.51 -0.08
N SER A 47 -2.63 -5.24 -0.06
CA SER A 47 -1.71 -5.62 1.03
C SER A 47 -0.95 -4.45 1.65
N VAL A 48 -1.42 -3.23 1.46
CA VAL A 48 -0.82 -2.03 2.05
C VAL A 48 -1.82 -1.47 3.06
N ARG A 49 -1.38 -1.12 4.26
CA ARG A 49 -2.28 -0.53 5.26
C ARG A 49 -2.67 0.89 4.86
N LYS A 50 -3.91 1.28 5.13
CA LYS A 50 -4.35 2.67 4.96
C LYS A 50 -3.77 3.48 6.14
N LYS A 51 -3.24 4.67 5.85
CA LYS A 51 -3.01 5.67 6.90
C LYS A 51 -4.35 6.29 7.31
#